data_AF-A0A976DC58-F1
#
_entry.id   AF-A0A976DC58-F1
#
_cell.length_a   1.000
_cell.length_b   1.000
_cell.length_c   1.000
_cell.angle_alpha   90.00
_cell.angle_beta   90.00
_cell.angle_gamma   90.00
#
_symmetry.space_group_name_H-M   'P 1'
#
loop_
_entity.id
_entity.type
_entity.pdbx_description
1 polymer ?
#
loop_
_entity_poly.entity_id
_entity_poly.type
_entity_poly.pdbx_seq_one_letter_code
_entity_poly.pdbx_strand_id
1 'polypeptide(L)'
;MKKFFFARFLCILCAPCFAQNLPDTGISGVYEVMVATQNPQYVIRYFGEFGFTVRDSAVYSAAQTKELYGIDSKLTAYRLQNGAIDSHGLLRILVWEKPLGEGVGYVQPETIGQRMAVMLTDDIIRLVDIYKSERANGEKWLPIEPIFDDPLKIKVGQKIDFFNRPLGVRETAVYGDFFTHVFFQRYGYTINGYGTVTTNARLKTSEFTHHDFMIKGDIDVVTRYYSEALGMKPEQKEHSIDGDWLKGPKQVFQMPDGYSHDYRGFVSPNNICGKLKFFAPRAPKPDRSEHQRIGEMGMTLHSFYTPKLQMVYDLVQKQGIKTSKILKNEFKENAFVFVGPDGAAWQIIERQESQHKPSTKLEFTFLKN
;
A
#
# COMPACT_ATOMS: atom_id res chain seq x y z
N MET A 1 -48.11 35.62 -19.52
CA MET A 1 -47.71 34.67 -18.45
C MET A 1 -46.31 34.16 -18.72
N LYS A 2 -45.29 34.80 -18.14
CA LYS A 2 -43.89 34.36 -18.11
C LYS A 2 -43.56 34.11 -16.63
N LYS A 3 -43.25 32.88 -16.25
CA LYS A 3 -42.78 32.55 -14.90
C LYS A 3 -41.25 32.56 -14.91
N PHE A 4 -40.67 33.57 -14.28
CA PHE A 4 -39.26 33.60 -13.88
C PHE A 4 -39.06 32.63 -12.72
N PHE A 5 -38.15 31.68 -12.85
CA PHE A 5 -37.59 30.94 -11.72
C PHE A 5 -36.24 31.57 -11.35
N PHE A 6 -36.23 32.30 -10.25
CA PHE A 6 -35.03 32.78 -9.57
C PHE A 6 -34.40 31.59 -8.83
N ALA A 7 -33.22 31.14 -9.27
CA ALA A 7 -32.40 30.23 -8.48
C ALA A 7 -31.69 31.06 -7.40
N ARG A 8 -32.02 30.80 -6.13
CA ARG A 8 -31.33 31.36 -4.96
C ARG A 8 -29.91 30.80 -4.90
N PHE A 9 -28.92 31.66 -5.08
CA PHE A 9 -27.55 31.44 -4.61
C PHE A 9 -27.57 31.44 -3.08
N LEU A 10 -27.41 30.28 -2.46
CA LEU A 10 -27.13 30.19 -1.03
C LEU A 10 -25.61 30.31 -0.87
N CYS A 11 -25.13 31.52 -0.59
CA CYS A 11 -23.79 31.75 -0.06
C CYS A 11 -23.72 31.08 1.33
N ILE A 12 -23.13 29.89 1.39
CA ILE A 12 -22.66 29.32 2.64
C ILE A 12 -21.39 30.09 3.00
N LEU A 13 -21.52 31.01 3.95
CA LEU A 13 -20.40 31.58 4.69
C LEU A 13 -19.71 30.42 5.43
N CYS A 14 -18.65 29.88 4.86
CA CYS A 14 -17.77 28.95 5.55
C CYS A 14 -17.15 29.67 6.75
N ALA A 15 -17.51 29.23 7.95
CA ALA A 15 -16.68 29.46 9.13
C ALA A 15 -15.25 28.95 8.83
N PRO A 16 -14.20 29.60 9.37
CA PRO A 16 -12.83 29.16 9.14
C PRO A 16 -12.68 27.72 9.63
N CYS A 17 -12.54 26.81 8.67
CA CYS A 17 -12.15 25.44 8.95
C CYS A 17 -10.76 25.52 9.58
N PHE A 18 -10.61 25.13 10.84
CA PHE A 18 -9.29 24.90 11.42
C PHE A 18 -8.60 23.85 10.56
N ALA A 19 -7.76 24.28 9.62
CA ALA A 19 -6.84 23.41 8.93
C ALA A 19 -5.95 22.82 10.04
N GLN A 20 -6.09 21.52 10.29
CA GLN A 20 -5.21 20.83 11.21
C GLN A 20 -3.80 20.99 10.62
N ASN A 21 -2.96 21.78 11.28
CA ASN A 21 -1.58 21.99 10.85
C ASN A 21 -0.83 20.67 11.03
N LEU A 22 -0.81 19.84 9.98
CA LEU A 22 -0.03 18.61 9.96
C LEU A 22 1.46 18.94 10.10
N PRO A 23 2.23 18.14 10.86
CA PRO A 23 3.66 18.35 10.95
C PRO A 23 4.31 18.17 9.57
N ASP A 24 5.15 19.12 9.19
CA ASP A 24 5.99 18.98 7.99
C ASP A 24 7.19 18.08 8.31
N THR A 25 6.96 16.78 8.22
CA THR A 25 7.95 15.73 8.49
C THR A 25 8.82 15.43 7.28
N GLY A 26 8.48 15.90 6.07
CA GLY A 26 9.12 15.45 4.84
C GLY A 26 8.99 13.94 4.57
N ILE A 27 8.05 13.24 5.24
CA ILE A 27 7.88 11.79 5.07
C ILE A 27 7.57 11.45 3.62
N SER A 28 8.16 10.39 3.08
CA SER A 28 7.87 9.87 1.75
C SER A 28 6.50 9.18 1.68
N GLY A 29 6.09 8.75 0.48
CA GLY A 29 5.16 7.62 0.36
C GLY A 29 5.84 6.31 0.80
N VAL A 30 5.11 5.19 0.88
CA VAL A 30 5.71 3.89 1.24
C VAL A 30 6.93 3.64 0.36
N TYR A 31 8.07 3.53 1.01
CA TYR A 31 9.36 3.37 0.37
C TYR A 31 9.56 1.91 -0.04
N GLU A 32 9.45 0.99 0.91
CA GLU A 32 9.53 -0.45 0.66
C GLU A 32 8.37 -1.19 1.33
N VAL A 33 7.83 -2.19 0.63
CA VAL A 33 7.19 -3.34 1.29
C VAL A 33 8.25 -4.39 1.59
N MET A 34 8.21 -4.97 2.78
CA MET A 34 9.18 -5.97 3.22
C MET A 34 8.52 -7.34 3.39
N VAL A 35 9.03 -8.33 2.66
CA VAL A 35 8.55 -9.72 2.66
C VAL A 35 9.59 -10.64 3.25
N ALA A 36 9.20 -11.39 4.27
CA ALA A 36 10.04 -12.41 4.87
C ALA A 36 9.90 -13.76 4.17
N THR A 37 11.02 -14.46 3.94
CA THR A 37 11.05 -15.76 3.26
C THR A 37 12.25 -16.60 3.69
N GLN A 38 12.12 -17.92 3.55
CA GLN A 38 13.21 -18.90 3.66
C GLN A 38 13.78 -19.27 2.28
N ASN A 39 13.14 -18.84 1.19
CA ASN A 39 13.58 -19.10 -0.19
C ASN A 39 13.78 -17.78 -0.96
N PRO A 40 14.84 -17.02 -0.66
CA PRO A 40 15.08 -15.73 -1.31
C PRO A 40 15.27 -15.86 -2.83
N GLN A 41 15.84 -16.96 -3.32
CA GLN A 41 16.07 -17.17 -4.75
C GLN A 41 14.76 -17.25 -5.52
N TYR A 42 13.77 -17.97 -4.98
CA TYR A 42 12.43 -18.00 -5.56
C TYR A 42 11.79 -16.61 -5.58
N VAL A 43 11.81 -15.90 -4.45
CA VAL A 43 11.18 -14.57 -4.35
C VAL A 43 11.86 -13.55 -5.26
N ILE A 44 13.20 -13.56 -5.36
CA ILE A 44 13.96 -12.71 -6.29
C ILE A 44 13.56 -13.01 -7.74
N ARG A 45 13.51 -14.29 -8.13
CA ARG A 45 13.10 -14.69 -9.48
C ARG A 45 11.66 -14.28 -9.78
N TYR A 46 10.76 -14.55 -8.83
CA TYR A 46 9.35 -14.19 -8.91
C TYR A 46 9.17 -12.70 -9.16
N PHE A 47 9.76 -11.85 -8.30
CA PHE A 47 9.67 -10.39 -8.45
C PHE A 47 10.45 -9.86 -9.67
N GLY A 48 11.44 -10.61 -10.16
CA GLY A 48 12.10 -10.35 -11.44
C GLY A 48 11.14 -10.33 -12.64
N GLU A 49 10.11 -11.18 -12.64
CA GLU A 49 9.08 -11.16 -13.71
C GLU A 49 8.25 -9.86 -13.71
N PHE A 50 8.12 -9.22 -12.55
CA PHE A 50 7.47 -7.93 -12.37
C PHE A 50 8.40 -6.73 -12.64
N GLY A 51 9.66 -6.99 -13.02
CA GLY A 51 10.65 -5.95 -13.34
C GLY A 51 11.52 -5.49 -12.17
N PHE A 52 11.47 -6.19 -11.02
CA PHE A 52 12.32 -5.87 -9.88
C PHE A 52 13.70 -6.50 -10.01
N THR A 53 14.74 -5.73 -9.67
CA THR A 53 16.13 -6.19 -9.66
C THR A 53 16.79 -5.89 -8.33
N VAL A 54 17.62 -6.80 -7.81
CA VAL A 54 18.42 -6.56 -6.60
C VAL A 54 19.39 -5.40 -6.86
N ARG A 55 19.35 -4.40 -5.98
CA ARG A 55 20.23 -3.22 -5.99
C ARG A 55 21.25 -3.25 -4.87
N ASP A 56 20.88 -3.80 -3.73
CA ASP A 56 21.75 -3.93 -2.57
C ASP A 56 21.40 -5.18 -1.76
N SER A 57 22.37 -5.68 -1.01
CA SER A 57 22.18 -6.80 -0.10
C SER A 57 23.10 -6.68 1.11
N ALA A 58 22.61 -7.06 2.27
CA ALA A 58 23.37 -6.99 3.50
C ALA A 58 23.06 -8.14 4.46
N VAL A 59 23.98 -8.37 5.38
CA VAL A 59 23.81 -9.31 6.48
C VAL A 59 23.86 -8.53 7.79
N TYR A 60 22.91 -8.82 8.65
CA TYR A 60 22.71 -8.21 9.95
C TYR A 60 22.80 -9.30 11.02
N SER A 61 23.70 -9.14 12.00
CA SER A 61 23.91 -10.13 13.05
C SER A 61 22.70 -10.23 14.00
N ALA A 62 22.59 -11.35 14.73
CA ALA A 62 21.52 -11.55 15.71
C ALA A 62 21.47 -10.45 16.80
N ALA A 63 22.63 -9.93 17.19
CA ALA A 63 22.70 -8.82 18.16
C ALA A 63 22.11 -7.53 17.56
N GLN A 64 22.49 -7.19 16.32
CA GLN A 64 21.99 -6.00 15.63
C GLN A 64 20.48 -6.09 15.35
N THR A 65 19.98 -7.26 14.93
CA THR A 65 18.55 -7.47 14.71
C THR A 65 17.76 -7.40 16.01
N LYS A 66 18.31 -7.90 17.12
CA LYS A 66 17.69 -7.79 18.44
C LYS A 66 17.58 -6.34 18.89
N GLU A 67 18.60 -5.52 18.64
CA GLU A 67 18.59 -4.10 18.99
C GLU A 67 17.59 -3.28 18.15
N LEU A 68 17.53 -3.52 16.83
CA LEU A 68 16.69 -2.73 15.93
C LEU A 68 15.24 -3.25 15.86
N TYR A 69 15.05 -4.56 15.74
CA TYR A 69 13.74 -5.20 15.54
C TYR A 69 13.20 -5.91 16.77
N GLY A 70 14.01 -6.11 17.82
CA GLY A 70 13.63 -6.93 18.97
C GLY A 70 13.71 -8.43 18.72
N ILE A 71 14.27 -8.88 17.58
CA ILE A 71 14.29 -10.28 17.16
C ILE A 71 15.71 -10.86 17.25
N ASP A 72 15.87 -11.93 18.03
CA ASP A 72 17.15 -12.62 18.22
C ASP A 72 17.42 -13.64 17.09
N SER A 73 17.59 -13.12 15.87
CA SER A 73 17.81 -13.91 14.67
C SER A 73 18.74 -13.15 13.74
N LYS A 74 19.76 -13.80 13.19
CA LYS A 74 20.50 -13.24 12.06
C LYS A 74 19.53 -12.96 10.90
N LEU A 75 19.83 -11.92 10.13
CA LEU A 75 19.02 -11.49 8.99
C LEU A 75 19.93 -11.30 7.76
N THR A 76 19.48 -11.79 6.61
CA THR A 76 19.98 -11.35 5.31
C THR A 76 18.88 -10.54 4.63
N ALA A 77 19.21 -9.34 4.16
CA ALA A 77 18.27 -8.45 3.50
C ALA A 77 18.69 -8.20 2.05
N TYR A 78 17.71 -8.15 1.14
CA TYR A 78 17.91 -7.74 -0.26
C TYR A 78 16.96 -6.59 -0.58
N ARG A 79 17.49 -5.47 -1.08
CA ARG A 79 16.68 -4.36 -1.60
C ARG A 79 16.53 -4.52 -3.10
N LEU A 80 15.28 -4.61 -3.56
CA LEU A 80 14.92 -4.74 -4.96
C LEU A 80 14.18 -3.49 -5.43
N GLN A 81 14.46 -3.11 -6.68
CA GLN A 81 13.94 -1.90 -7.30
C GLN A 81 13.30 -2.20 -8.65
N ASN A 82 12.16 -1.59 -8.96
CA ASN A 82 11.56 -1.63 -10.29
C ASN A 82 12.11 -0.50 -11.17
N GLY A 83 12.82 -0.87 -12.24
CA GLY A 83 13.43 0.09 -13.14
C GLY A 83 14.31 1.13 -12.45
N ALA A 84 14.02 2.40 -12.69
CA ALA A 84 14.74 3.55 -12.15
C ALA A 84 14.08 4.18 -10.90
N ILE A 85 12.96 3.64 -10.42
CA ILE A 85 12.22 4.22 -9.30
C ILE A 85 12.92 3.87 -7.98
N ASP A 86 13.70 4.79 -7.42
CA ASP A 86 14.44 4.61 -6.16
C ASP A 86 13.81 5.36 -4.97
N SER A 87 12.62 5.92 -5.15
CA SER A 87 11.98 6.83 -4.18
C SER A 87 10.67 6.32 -3.58
N HIS A 88 10.14 5.21 -4.05
CA HIS A 88 8.94 4.55 -3.50
C HIS A 88 8.70 3.20 -4.16
N GLY A 89 7.85 2.38 -3.55
CA GLY A 89 7.35 1.16 -4.18
C GLY A 89 8.42 0.09 -4.42
N LEU A 90 9.51 0.12 -3.64
CA LEU A 90 10.54 -0.90 -3.65
C LEU A 90 10.07 -2.15 -2.90
N LEU A 91 10.81 -3.24 -3.08
CA LEU A 91 10.66 -4.47 -2.32
C LEU A 91 11.90 -4.71 -1.47
N ARG A 92 11.72 -5.10 -0.22
CA ARG A 92 12.79 -5.67 0.59
C ARG A 92 12.49 -7.14 0.91
N ILE A 93 13.42 -8.02 0.62
CA ILE A 93 13.34 -9.43 1.04
C ILE A 93 14.11 -9.58 2.33
N LEU A 94 13.47 -10.18 3.34
CA LEU A 94 14.05 -10.46 4.65
C LEU A 94 14.20 -11.97 4.83
N VAL A 95 15.41 -12.43 5.11
CA VAL A 95 15.70 -13.86 5.36
C VAL A 95 16.17 -14.01 6.79
N TRP A 96 15.21 -14.32 7.67
CA TRP A 96 15.49 -14.59 9.08
C TRP A 96 16.06 -16.00 9.22
N GLU A 97 17.19 -16.14 9.90
CA GLU A 97 17.74 -17.46 10.25
C GLU A 97 16.77 -18.26 11.15
N LYS A 98 16.07 -17.56 12.05
CA LYS A 98 15.08 -18.13 12.98
C LYS A 98 13.80 -17.29 12.90
N PRO A 99 12.92 -17.53 11.91
CA PRO A 99 11.64 -16.84 11.83
C PRO A 99 10.79 -17.14 13.08
N LEU A 100 9.93 -16.19 13.47
CA LEU A 100 9.08 -16.32 14.65
C LEU A 100 7.81 -17.15 14.41
N GLY A 101 7.45 -17.37 13.14
CA GLY A 101 6.28 -18.14 12.74
C GLY A 101 5.99 -18.02 11.24
N GLU A 102 4.88 -18.62 10.84
CA GLU A 102 4.47 -18.79 9.43
C GLU A 102 3.88 -17.52 8.80
N GLY A 103 3.67 -16.45 9.59
CA GLY A 103 3.01 -15.26 9.10
C GLY A 103 1.51 -15.42 8.89
N VAL A 104 0.90 -14.40 8.28
CA VAL A 104 -0.54 -14.42 7.98
C VAL A 104 -0.90 -15.57 7.03
N GLY A 105 -0.02 -15.92 6.09
CA GLY A 105 -0.17 -17.07 5.21
C GLY A 105 -1.34 -16.95 4.21
N TYR A 106 -1.67 -18.09 3.59
CA TYR A 106 -2.77 -18.19 2.63
C TYR A 106 -4.13 -18.19 3.35
N VAL A 107 -4.81 -17.04 3.30
CA VAL A 107 -6.06 -16.78 4.02
C VAL A 107 -7.12 -16.18 3.12
N GLN A 108 -8.37 -16.25 3.59
CA GLN A 108 -9.48 -15.59 2.92
C GLN A 108 -9.31 -14.05 2.91
N PRO A 109 -9.89 -13.35 1.93
CA PRO A 109 -9.94 -11.89 1.92
C PRO A 109 -10.51 -11.31 3.21
N GLU A 110 -10.00 -10.14 3.59
CA GLU A 110 -10.37 -9.40 4.81
C GLU A 110 -10.02 -10.12 6.13
N THR A 111 -9.10 -11.08 6.09
CA THR A 111 -8.50 -11.60 7.33
C THR A 111 -7.69 -10.49 7.99
N ILE A 112 -7.98 -10.20 9.27
CA ILE A 112 -7.26 -9.16 10.02
C ILE A 112 -5.78 -9.54 10.13
N GLY A 113 -4.91 -8.58 9.85
CA GLY A 113 -3.45 -8.75 9.72
C GLY A 113 -2.98 -8.90 8.28
N GLN A 114 -3.87 -9.19 7.33
CA GLN A 114 -3.54 -9.28 5.92
C GLN A 114 -3.07 -7.93 5.38
N ARG A 115 -2.01 -7.98 4.57
CA ARG A 115 -1.44 -6.83 3.88
C ARG A 115 -1.34 -7.12 2.40
N MET A 116 -1.52 -6.10 1.58
CA MET A 116 -1.52 -6.23 0.13
C MET A 116 -0.70 -5.11 -0.47
N ALA A 117 -0.03 -5.39 -1.58
CA ALA A 117 0.72 -4.39 -2.32
C ALA A 117 0.20 -4.30 -3.75
N VAL A 118 0.04 -3.07 -4.23
CA VAL A 118 -0.75 -2.79 -5.43
C VAL A 118 0.12 -2.28 -6.57
N MET A 119 0.05 -2.92 -7.74
CA MET A 119 0.79 -2.52 -8.94
C MET A 119 -0.16 -2.11 -10.08
N LEU A 120 0.27 -1.15 -10.90
CA LEU A 120 -0.31 -0.94 -12.22
C LEU A 120 0.19 -2.05 -13.16
N THR A 121 -0.67 -2.46 -14.10
CA THR A 121 -0.29 -3.34 -15.21
C THR A 121 -0.93 -2.88 -16.52
N ASP A 122 -0.24 -3.15 -17.63
CA ASP A 122 -0.82 -3.01 -18.98
C ASP A 122 -1.50 -4.30 -19.48
N ASP A 123 -1.44 -5.40 -18.73
CA ASP A 123 -1.97 -6.71 -19.14
C ASP A 123 -2.55 -7.51 -17.96
N ILE A 124 -3.66 -7.00 -17.42
CA ILE A 124 -4.33 -7.60 -16.25
C ILE A 124 -4.87 -9.00 -16.51
N ILE A 125 -5.24 -9.30 -17.76
CA ILE A 125 -5.79 -10.62 -18.15
C ILE A 125 -4.69 -11.66 -18.07
N ARG A 126 -3.51 -11.39 -18.65
CA ARG A 126 -2.38 -12.31 -18.59
C ARG A 126 -1.96 -12.63 -17.16
N LEU A 127 -1.96 -11.64 -16.25
CA LEU A 127 -1.66 -11.88 -14.84
C LEU A 127 -2.63 -12.89 -14.22
N VAL A 128 -3.93 -12.68 -14.40
CA VAL A 128 -4.94 -13.59 -13.82
C VAL A 128 -4.87 -14.98 -14.43
N ASP A 129 -4.61 -15.11 -15.73
CA ASP A 129 -4.45 -16.42 -16.39
C ASP A 129 -3.26 -17.22 -15.82
N ILE A 130 -2.15 -16.54 -15.52
CA ILE A 130 -0.98 -17.16 -14.87
C ILE A 130 -1.37 -17.71 -13.50
N TYR A 131 -1.99 -16.91 -12.62
CA TYR A 131 -2.33 -17.37 -11.28
C TYR A 131 -3.45 -18.42 -11.25
N LYS A 132 -4.37 -18.39 -12.21
CA LYS A 132 -5.35 -19.48 -12.40
C LYS A 132 -4.64 -20.79 -12.75
N SER A 133 -3.65 -20.72 -13.63
CA SER A 133 -2.84 -21.88 -14.03
C SER A 133 -2.03 -22.43 -12.84
N GLU A 134 -1.37 -21.55 -12.08
CA GLU A 134 -0.61 -21.94 -10.88
C GLU A 134 -1.53 -22.58 -9.82
N ARG A 135 -2.71 -22.00 -9.57
CA ARG A 135 -3.71 -22.59 -8.68
C ARG A 135 -4.15 -23.97 -9.17
N ALA A 136 -4.40 -24.13 -10.46
CA ALA A 136 -4.77 -25.43 -11.05
C ALA A 136 -3.65 -26.48 -10.90
N ASN A 137 -2.38 -26.04 -10.83
CA ASN A 137 -1.22 -26.87 -10.54
C ASN A 137 -1.02 -27.17 -9.04
N GLY A 138 -1.90 -26.68 -8.16
CA GLY A 138 -1.86 -26.94 -6.72
C GLY A 138 -1.17 -25.87 -5.89
N GLU A 139 -0.70 -24.78 -6.50
CA GLU A 139 -0.08 -23.67 -5.78
C GLU A 139 -1.13 -22.87 -4.98
N LYS A 140 -0.71 -22.30 -3.86
CA LYS A 140 -1.57 -21.56 -2.93
C LYS A 140 -1.81 -20.12 -3.40
N TRP A 141 -2.59 -20.00 -4.47
CA TRP A 141 -3.05 -18.73 -5.02
C TRP A 141 -4.57 -18.71 -5.14
N LEU A 142 -5.19 -17.60 -4.75
CA LEU A 142 -6.60 -17.28 -5.00
C LEU A 142 -6.67 -16.05 -5.91
N PRO A 143 -6.70 -16.25 -7.24
CA PRO A 143 -6.95 -15.17 -8.17
C PRO A 143 -8.43 -14.80 -8.19
N ILE A 144 -8.71 -13.51 -8.20
CA ILE A 144 -10.04 -12.94 -8.34
C ILE A 144 -10.25 -12.46 -9.78
N GLU A 145 -11.43 -12.67 -10.37
CA GLU A 145 -11.69 -12.18 -11.72
C GLU A 145 -11.58 -10.65 -11.80
N PRO A 146 -10.95 -10.09 -12.85
CA PRO A 146 -10.88 -8.65 -13.04
C PRO A 146 -12.26 -8.03 -13.23
N ILE A 147 -12.53 -6.94 -12.51
CA ILE A 147 -13.76 -6.15 -12.62
C ILE A 147 -13.45 -4.75 -13.13
N PHE A 148 -14.29 -4.22 -14.02
CA PHE A 148 -14.21 -2.83 -14.44
C PHE A 148 -15.03 -1.93 -13.51
N ASP A 149 -14.45 -0.80 -13.11
CA ASP A 149 -15.10 0.26 -12.34
C ASP A 149 -14.64 1.67 -12.77
N ASP A 150 -15.45 2.70 -12.48
CA ASP A 150 -15.11 4.12 -12.65
C ASP A 150 -15.06 4.80 -11.27
N PRO A 151 -14.01 4.54 -10.47
CA PRO A 151 -13.91 5.05 -9.10
C PRO A 151 -13.85 6.57 -9.04
N LEU A 152 -13.42 7.21 -10.13
CA LEU A 152 -13.31 8.67 -10.26
C LEU A 152 -14.59 9.32 -10.78
N LYS A 153 -15.62 8.51 -11.10
CA LYS A 153 -16.92 8.95 -11.60
C LYS A 153 -16.81 9.86 -12.83
N ILE A 154 -15.80 9.66 -13.67
CA ILE A 154 -15.46 10.51 -14.82
C ILE A 154 -16.61 10.56 -15.82
N LYS A 155 -17.30 9.43 -16.02
CA LYS A 155 -18.38 9.29 -17.02
C LYS A 155 -19.76 9.11 -16.41
N VAL A 156 -19.94 9.37 -15.12
CA VAL A 156 -21.25 9.26 -14.46
C VAL A 156 -22.29 10.16 -15.15
N GLY A 157 -23.44 9.59 -15.47
CA GLY A 157 -24.53 10.28 -16.17
C GLY A 157 -24.37 10.42 -17.68
N GLN A 158 -23.26 9.94 -18.26
CA GLN A 158 -23.05 9.95 -19.71
C GLN A 158 -23.46 8.60 -20.33
N LYS A 159 -24.04 8.64 -21.53
CA LYS A 159 -24.28 7.42 -22.33
C LYS A 159 -22.94 6.86 -22.79
N ILE A 160 -22.61 5.65 -22.37
CA ILE A 160 -21.43 4.91 -22.84
C ILE A 160 -21.80 4.15 -24.11
N ASP A 161 -20.95 4.26 -25.13
CA ASP A 161 -21.05 3.51 -26.38
C ASP A 161 -19.68 3.37 -27.07
N PHE A 162 -19.68 2.96 -28.35
CA PHE A 162 -18.45 2.76 -29.12
C PHE A 162 -17.64 4.05 -29.35
N PHE A 163 -18.31 5.21 -29.39
CA PHE A 163 -17.70 6.51 -29.63
C PHE A 163 -17.45 7.27 -28.32
N ASN A 164 -18.26 7.02 -27.30
CA ASN A 164 -18.04 7.47 -25.93
C ASN A 164 -17.67 6.29 -25.02
N ARG A 165 -16.42 5.84 -25.16
CA ARG A 165 -15.93 4.61 -24.52
C ARG A 165 -15.83 4.72 -23.00
N PRO A 166 -15.88 3.58 -22.27
CA PRO A 166 -15.65 3.56 -20.82
C PRO A 166 -14.29 4.18 -20.46
N LEU A 167 -14.28 4.98 -19.39
CA LEU A 167 -13.07 5.45 -18.71
C LEU A 167 -13.10 4.94 -17.28
N GLY A 168 -11.98 4.43 -16.80
CA GLY A 168 -11.93 3.84 -15.46
C GLY A 168 -10.75 2.90 -15.31
N VAL A 169 -10.92 1.94 -14.41
CA VAL A 169 -9.92 0.93 -14.09
C VAL A 169 -10.53 -0.45 -14.20
N ARG A 170 -9.71 -1.44 -14.54
CA ARG A 170 -9.97 -2.82 -14.13
C ARG A 170 -9.11 -3.15 -12.93
N GLU A 171 -9.66 -3.85 -11.96
CA GLU A 171 -8.98 -4.24 -10.73
C GLU A 171 -9.16 -5.74 -10.47
N THR A 172 -8.13 -6.37 -9.90
CA THR A 172 -8.13 -7.76 -9.45
C THR A 172 -7.23 -7.90 -8.22
N ALA A 173 -7.51 -8.90 -7.39
CA ALA A 173 -6.59 -9.34 -6.33
C ALA A 173 -6.14 -10.78 -6.56
N VAL A 174 -4.95 -11.07 -6.05
CA VAL A 174 -4.39 -12.42 -5.99
C VAL A 174 -3.88 -12.65 -4.58
N TYR A 175 -4.62 -13.44 -3.81
CA TYR A 175 -4.26 -13.79 -2.44
C TYR A 175 -3.34 -15.00 -2.44
N GLY A 176 -2.16 -14.87 -1.86
CA GLY A 176 -1.14 -15.91 -1.82
C GLY A 176 -0.63 -16.20 -0.42
N ASP A 177 0.14 -17.27 -0.28
CA ASP A 177 0.70 -17.69 1.00
C ASP A 177 1.77 -16.72 1.52
N PHE A 178 2.72 -16.32 0.67
CA PHE A 178 3.82 -15.43 1.06
C PHE A 178 3.59 -13.95 0.70
N PHE A 179 2.69 -13.67 -0.24
CA PHE A 179 2.44 -12.31 -0.75
C PHE A 179 1.03 -12.20 -1.30
N THR A 180 0.37 -11.06 -1.07
CA THR A 180 -0.92 -10.75 -1.69
C THR A 180 -0.77 -9.54 -2.59
N HIS A 181 -1.18 -9.72 -3.85
CA HIS A 181 -1.16 -8.66 -4.85
C HIS A 181 -2.56 -8.08 -5.06
N VAL A 182 -2.60 -6.79 -5.35
CA VAL A 182 -3.69 -6.18 -6.11
C VAL A 182 -3.09 -5.64 -7.40
N PHE A 183 -3.78 -5.83 -8.52
CA PHE A 183 -3.41 -5.26 -9.81
C PHE A 183 -4.52 -4.39 -10.31
N PHE A 184 -4.16 -3.27 -10.92
CA PHE A 184 -5.10 -2.45 -11.66
C PHE A 184 -4.55 -2.08 -13.04
N GLN A 185 -5.46 -1.89 -13.99
CA GLN A 185 -5.17 -1.44 -15.35
C GLN A 185 -6.07 -0.25 -15.67
N ARG A 186 -5.49 0.84 -16.19
CA ARG A 186 -6.24 2.06 -16.55
C ARG A 186 -6.73 2.02 -17.98
N TYR A 187 -7.91 2.60 -18.20
CA TYR A 187 -8.53 2.75 -19.51
C TYR A 187 -8.81 4.22 -19.80
N GLY A 188 -8.18 4.72 -20.88
CA GLY A 188 -8.40 6.05 -21.45
C GLY A 188 -7.86 7.23 -20.63
N TYR A 189 -7.07 6.99 -19.59
CA TYR A 189 -6.26 8.01 -18.92
C TYR A 189 -5.02 7.43 -18.26
N THR A 190 -4.03 8.28 -18.01
CA THR A 190 -2.86 7.99 -17.18
C THR A 190 -2.75 9.00 -16.03
N ILE A 191 -1.99 8.63 -15.01
CA ILE A 191 -1.61 9.51 -13.90
C ILE A 191 -0.08 9.54 -13.85
N ASN A 192 0.50 10.70 -14.15
CA ASN A 192 1.96 10.83 -14.21
C ASN A 192 2.58 10.67 -12.81
N GLY A 193 3.61 9.82 -12.70
CA GLY A 193 4.26 9.50 -11.42
C GLY A 193 3.46 8.54 -10.52
N TYR A 194 2.47 7.83 -11.07
CA TYR A 194 1.72 6.80 -10.34
C TYR A 194 1.63 5.50 -11.14
N GLY A 195 2.59 4.60 -10.93
CA GLY A 195 2.72 3.35 -11.65
C GLY A 195 3.47 3.53 -12.96
N THR A 196 4.78 3.37 -12.93
CA THR A 196 5.64 3.44 -14.13
C THR A 196 5.91 2.05 -14.67
N VAL A 197 5.21 1.65 -15.73
CA VAL A 197 5.48 0.35 -16.39
C VAL A 197 6.77 0.47 -17.20
N THR A 198 7.74 -0.38 -16.88
CA THR A 198 9.04 -0.41 -17.57
C THR A 198 9.06 -1.48 -18.65
N THR A 199 9.86 -1.28 -19.70
CA THR A 199 10.02 -2.27 -20.78
C THR A 199 10.70 -3.56 -20.32
N ASN A 200 11.36 -3.54 -19.16
CA ASN A 200 12.05 -4.70 -18.59
C ASN A 200 11.13 -5.58 -17.73
N ALA A 201 9.94 -5.10 -17.36
CA ALA A 201 8.95 -5.89 -16.64
C ALA A 201 8.25 -6.85 -17.62
N ARG A 202 8.56 -8.15 -17.56
CA ARG A 202 7.99 -9.18 -18.46
C ARG A 202 6.48 -9.28 -18.35
N LEU A 203 5.95 -9.03 -17.16
CA LEU A 203 4.51 -8.98 -16.87
C LEU A 203 3.90 -7.57 -17.03
N LYS A 204 4.66 -6.62 -17.61
CA LYS A 204 4.22 -5.24 -17.88
C LYS A 204 3.63 -4.56 -16.64
N THR A 205 4.31 -4.71 -15.51
CA THR A 205 3.90 -4.12 -14.22
C THR A 205 4.79 -2.96 -13.83
N SER A 206 4.26 -2.09 -12.97
CA SER A 206 4.99 -0.99 -12.35
C SER A 206 5.67 -1.40 -11.03
N GLU A 207 6.34 -0.44 -10.40
CA GLU A 207 6.58 -0.42 -8.96
C GLU A 207 5.27 -0.55 -8.14
N PHE A 208 5.38 -0.77 -6.83
CA PHE A 208 4.21 -0.69 -5.95
C PHE A 208 3.72 0.74 -5.81
N THR A 209 2.44 0.95 -6.06
CA THR A 209 1.80 2.28 -6.08
C THR A 209 1.06 2.62 -4.79
N HIS A 210 0.56 1.62 -4.08
CA HIS A 210 -0.09 1.75 -2.78
C HIS A 210 -0.15 0.41 -2.04
N HIS A 211 -0.49 0.48 -0.75
CA HIS A 211 -0.47 -0.65 0.18
C HIS A 211 -1.74 -0.65 1.02
N ASP A 212 -2.32 -1.84 1.14
CA ASP A 212 -3.63 -2.04 1.76
C ASP A 212 -3.48 -2.93 3.00
N PHE A 213 -4.20 -2.59 4.06
CA PHE A 213 -4.07 -3.20 5.37
C PHE A 213 -5.44 -3.56 5.94
N MET A 214 -5.60 -4.82 6.32
CA MET A 214 -6.77 -5.31 7.06
C MET A 214 -6.45 -5.23 8.55
N ILE A 215 -7.12 -4.32 9.26
CA ILE A 215 -6.79 -3.98 10.64
C ILE A 215 -7.99 -4.22 11.57
N LYS A 216 -7.70 -4.20 12.88
CA LYS A 216 -8.69 -4.32 13.95
C LYS A 216 -8.81 -3.02 14.72
N GLY A 217 -10.02 -2.77 15.22
CA GLY A 217 -10.31 -1.65 16.11
C GLY A 217 -10.98 -0.50 15.40
N ASP A 218 -11.22 0.57 16.15
CA ASP A 218 -11.76 1.81 15.63
C ASP A 218 -10.74 2.46 14.68
N ILE A 219 -11.08 2.49 13.39
CA ILE A 219 -10.18 2.93 12.32
C ILE A 219 -9.69 4.37 12.54
N ASP A 220 -10.50 5.24 13.13
CA ASP A 220 -10.12 6.63 13.38
C ASP A 220 -9.13 6.73 14.54
N VAL A 221 -9.30 5.91 15.56
CA VAL A 221 -8.41 5.88 16.72
C VAL A 221 -7.06 5.29 16.35
N VAL A 222 -7.04 4.11 15.72
CA VAL A 222 -5.80 3.34 15.50
C VAL A 222 -4.96 3.87 14.33
N THR A 223 -5.53 4.66 13.42
CA THR A 223 -4.77 5.25 12.29
C THR A 223 -4.43 6.74 12.48
N ARG A 224 -4.86 7.37 13.57
CA ARG A 224 -4.64 8.81 13.82
C ARG A 224 -3.18 9.25 13.76
N TYR A 225 -2.25 8.41 14.23
CA TYR A 225 -0.82 8.74 14.27
C TYR A 225 -0.20 8.95 12.87
N TYR A 226 -0.79 8.42 11.79
CA TYR A 226 -0.31 8.69 10.43
C TYR A 226 -0.34 10.19 10.11
N SER A 227 -1.38 10.90 10.55
CA SER A 227 -1.43 12.36 10.41
C SER A 227 -0.62 13.07 11.48
N GLU A 228 -0.78 12.68 12.76
CA GLU A 228 -0.21 13.44 13.88
C GLU A 228 1.29 13.25 14.08
N ALA A 229 1.83 12.08 13.75
CA ALA A 229 3.24 11.77 13.90
C ALA A 229 4.00 11.75 12.58
N LEU A 230 3.38 11.18 11.53
CA LEU A 230 4.04 11.06 10.23
C LEU A 230 3.73 12.25 9.31
N GLY A 231 2.72 13.08 9.59
CA GLY A 231 2.37 14.22 8.73
C GLY A 231 1.65 13.83 7.45
N MET A 232 1.11 12.62 7.36
CA MET A 232 0.36 12.17 6.20
C MET A 232 -1.02 12.83 6.12
N LYS A 233 -1.46 13.14 4.90
CA LYS A 233 -2.78 13.71 4.64
C LYS A 233 -3.80 12.59 4.49
N PRO A 234 -4.91 12.59 5.25
CA PRO A 234 -5.97 11.65 4.98
C PRO A 234 -6.63 11.99 3.62
N GLU A 235 -7.05 10.98 2.86
CA GLU A 235 -7.68 11.18 1.56
C GLU A 235 -9.05 11.88 1.67
N GLN A 236 -9.73 11.67 2.79
CA GLN A 236 -10.99 12.30 3.17
C GLN A 236 -10.91 12.77 4.62
N LYS A 237 -11.75 13.75 4.99
CA LYS A 237 -11.77 14.28 6.36
C LYS A 237 -12.21 13.23 7.39
N GLU A 238 -13.18 12.40 7.00
CA GLU A 238 -13.75 11.31 7.81
C GLU A 238 -13.48 9.99 7.08
N HIS A 239 -13.48 8.87 7.82
CA HIS A 239 -13.46 7.56 7.19
C HIS A 239 -14.75 7.35 6.38
N SER A 240 -14.69 6.51 5.34
CA SER A 240 -15.89 6.10 4.60
C SER A 240 -16.31 4.69 4.99
N ILE A 241 -17.55 4.34 4.66
CA ILE A 241 -18.03 2.96 4.71
C ILE A 241 -18.07 2.46 3.27
N ASP A 242 -17.27 1.45 2.99
CA ASP A 242 -17.22 0.79 1.70
C ASP A 242 -17.98 -0.52 1.84
N GLY A 243 -18.99 -0.71 0.99
CA GLY A 243 -19.86 -1.88 1.05
C GLY A 243 -20.09 -2.53 -0.29
N ASP A 244 -20.93 -3.56 -0.28
CA ASP A 244 -21.25 -4.40 -1.43
C ASP A 244 -21.90 -3.64 -2.62
N TRP A 245 -22.30 -2.38 -2.45
CA TRP A 245 -22.73 -1.51 -3.54
C TRP A 245 -21.57 -0.98 -4.40
N LEU A 246 -20.32 -1.09 -3.95
CA LEU A 246 -19.13 -0.72 -4.71
C LEU A 246 -18.59 -1.93 -5.47
N LYS A 247 -18.60 -1.86 -6.81
CA LYS A 247 -18.29 -3.02 -7.67
C LYS A 247 -16.85 -3.52 -7.48
N GLY A 248 -15.88 -2.61 -7.51
CA GLY A 248 -14.46 -2.94 -7.29
C GLY A 248 -14.23 -3.62 -5.94
N PRO A 249 -14.46 -2.93 -4.81
CA PRO A 249 -14.30 -3.48 -3.47
C PRO A 249 -15.07 -4.78 -3.24
N LYS A 250 -16.34 -4.88 -3.68
CA LYS A 250 -17.13 -6.10 -3.55
C LYS A 250 -16.45 -7.31 -4.17
N GLN A 251 -15.98 -7.15 -5.41
CA GLN A 251 -15.31 -8.23 -6.13
C GLN A 251 -13.96 -8.55 -5.49
N VAL A 252 -13.11 -7.54 -5.30
CA VAL A 252 -11.73 -7.68 -4.82
C VAL A 252 -11.68 -8.33 -3.44
N PHE A 253 -12.51 -7.87 -2.51
CA PHE A 253 -12.57 -8.38 -1.14
C PHE A 253 -13.56 -9.54 -0.95
N GLN A 254 -14.20 -10.02 -2.02
CA GLN A 254 -15.22 -11.06 -1.98
C GLN A 254 -16.31 -10.78 -0.93
N MET A 255 -16.81 -9.54 -0.91
CA MET A 255 -17.82 -9.12 0.06
C MET A 255 -19.16 -9.82 -0.22
N PRO A 256 -19.79 -10.46 0.78
CA PRO A 256 -21.15 -10.97 0.63
C PRO A 256 -22.17 -9.83 0.54
N ASP A 257 -23.38 -10.15 0.09
CA ASP A 257 -24.46 -9.16 0.02
C ASP A 257 -24.80 -8.60 1.41
N GLY A 258 -25.02 -7.29 1.48
CA GLY A 258 -25.32 -6.56 2.72
C GLY A 258 -24.13 -6.32 3.65
N TYR A 259 -22.91 -6.64 3.23
CA TYR A 259 -21.69 -6.44 4.02
C TYR A 259 -20.98 -5.12 3.70
N SER A 260 -20.23 -4.61 4.68
CA SER A 260 -19.35 -3.46 4.56
C SER A 260 -18.18 -3.49 5.53
N HIS A 261 -17.16 -2.68 5.24
CA HIS A 261 -16.07 -2.35 6.15
C HIS A 261 -15.89 -0.83 6.25
N ASP A 262 -15.16 -0.38 7.26
CA ASP A 262 -14.70 1.00 7.32
C ASP A 262 -13.42 1.16 6.50
N TYR A 263 -13.30 2.27 5.77
CA TYR A 263 -12.17 2.60 4.91
C TYR A 263 -11.52 3.91 5.33
N ARG A 264 -10.18 3.93 5.38
CA ARG A 264 -9.42 5.17 5.55
C ARG A 264 -8.13 5.16 4.74
N GLY A 265 -7.96 6.15 3.89
CA GLY A 265 -6.76 6.34 3.06
C GLY A 265 -5.85 7.46 3.56
N PHE A 266 -4.54 7.31 3.36
CA PHE A 266 -3.54 8.36 3.61
C PHE A 266 -2.56 8.51 2.45
N VAL A 267 -2.14 9.74 2.18
CA VAL A 267 -1.17 10.11 1.15
C VAL A 267 -0.07 10.98 1.77
N SER A 268 1.17 10.74 1.36
CA SER A 268 2.26 11.63 1.72
C SER A 268 2.12 12.98 1.00
N PRO A 269 2.35 14.12 1.68
CA PRO A 269 2.46 15.41 1.01
C PRO A 269 3.59 15.48 -0.03
N ASN A 270 4.56 14.57 0.06
CA ASN A 270 5.81 14.59 -0.70
C ASN A 270 5.87 13.49 -1.78
N ASN A 271 4.83 12.66 -1.89
CA ASN A 271 4.72 11.64 -2.92
C ASN A 271 3.27 11.16 -3.06
N ILE A 272 2.71 11.21 -4.28
CA ILE A 272 1.37 10.68 -4.57
C ILE A 272 1.31 9.15 -4.60
N CYS A 273 2.46 8.50 -4.79
CA CYS A 273 2.64 7.05 -4.74
C CYS A 273 2.97 6.59 -3.32
N GLY A 274 2.88 5.28 -3.09
CA GLY A 274 3.06 4.68 -1.77
C GLY A 274 1.96 5.12 -0.80
N LYS A 275 0.73 5.22 -1.30
CA LYS A 275 -0.45 5.51 -0.46
C LYS A 275 -0.73 4.36 0.50
N LEU A 276 -1.40 4.67 1.59
CA LEU A 276 -1.92 3.70 2.54
C LEU A 276 -3.43 3.63 2.44
N LYS A 277 -3.97 2.42 2.49
CA LYS A 277 -5.40 2.16 2.61
C LYS A 277 -5.65 1.18 3.75
N PHE A 278 -6.46 1.60 4.71
CA PHE A 278 -6.84 0.78 5.86
C PHE A 278 -8.29 0.37 5.73
N PHE A 279 -8.54 -0.88 6.08
CA PHE A 279 -9.84 -1.50 6.07
C PHE A 279 -10.10 -2.16 7.42
N ALA A 280 -11.20 -1.82 8.08
CA ALA A 280 -11.62 -2.43 9.33
C ALA A 280 -12.97 -3.17 9.13
N PRO A 281 -12.98 -4.51 9.15
CA PRO A 281 -14.20 -5.28 9.01
C PRO A 281 -15.26 -4.93 10.05
N ARG A 282 -16.51 -4.73 9.63
CA ARG A 282 -17.63 -4.44 10.55
C ARG A 282 -18.35 -5.71 11.04
N ALA A 283 -18.10 -6.84 10.41
CA ALA A 283 -18.55 -8.16 10.87
C ALA A 283 -17.36 -9.01 11.33
N PRO A 284 -17.57 -10.05 12.15
CA PRO A 284 -16.50 -10.95 12.56
C PRO A 284 -15.78 -11.55 11.35
N LYS A 285 -14.45 -11.41 11.33
CA LYS A 285 -13.54 -12.02 10.37
C LYS A 285 -12.44 -12.79 11.12
N PRO A 286 -11.79 -13.77 10.47
CA PRO A 286 -10.60 -14.39 11.04
C PRO A 286 -9.55 -13.34 11.41
N ASP A 287 -8.89 -13.55 12.54
CA ASP A 287 -7.90 -12.63 13.08
C ASP A 287 -6.54 -13.31 13.16
N ARG A 288 -5.58 -12.81 12.38
CA ARG A 288 -4.18 -13.24 12.38
C ARG A 288 -3.24 -12.10 12.76
N SER A 289 -3.72 -11.13 13.54
CA SER A 289 -2.93 -9.97 13.98
C SER A 289 -1.64 -10.36 14.73
N GLU A 290 -1.60 -11.50 15.41
CA GLU A 290 -0.38 -11.97 16.08
C GLU A 290 0.69 -12.43 15.08
N HIS A 291 0.29 -12.82 13.87
CA HIS A 291 1.14 -13.34 12.81
C HIS A 291 1.57 -12.28 11.78
N GLN A 292 1.32 -11.00 12.03
CA GLN A 292 1.85 -9.90 11.19
C GLN A 292 3.06 -9.19 11.83
N ARG A 293 3.57 -9.70 12.95
CA ARG A 293 4.70 -9.12 13.68
C ARG A 293 6.01 -9.26 12.89
N ILE A 294 6.95 -8.34 13.15
CA ILE A 294 8.29 -8.40 12.57
C ILE A 294 8.94 -9.73 12.97
N GLY A 295 9.58 -10.41 12.02
CA GLY A 295 10.20 -11.73 12.24
C GLY A 295 9.32 -12.91 11.81
N GLU A 296 8.02 -12.71 11.59
CA GLU A 296 7.16 -13.69 10.92
C GLU A 296 7.41 -13.68 9.40
N MET A 297 6.96 -14.75 8.73
CA MET A 297 7.04 -14.89 7.27
C MET A 297 6.00 -14.02 6.53
N GLY A 298 6.22 -13.77 5.24
CA GLY A 298 5.32 -12.95 4.41
C GLY A 298 5.47 -11.44 4.64
N MET A 299 4.44 -10.66 4.27
CA MET A 299 4.47 -9.19 4.35
C MET A 299 4.28 -8.68 5.79
N THR A 300 5.37 -8.38 6.50
CA THR A 300 5.34 -8.09 7.95
C THR A 300 5.91 -6.74 8.34
N LEU A 301 6.58 -6.03 7.42
CA LEU A 301 7.16 -4.72 7.67
C LEU A 301 7.08 -3.83 6.42
N HIS A 302 7.01 -2.52 6.61
CA HIS A 302 7.12 -1.52 5.54
C HIS A 302 8.10 -0.44 5.95
N SER A 303 8.56 0.38 5.00
CA SER A 303 9.36 1.56 5.32
C SER A 303 8.77 2.85 4.74
N PHE A 304 9.11 3.93 5.42
CA PHE A 304 9.12 5.27 4.88
C PHE A 304 10.53 5.84 4.99
N TYR A 305 10.85 6.87 4.23
CA TYR A 305 12.01 7.70 4.51
C TYR A 305 11.61 9.15 4.79
N THR A 306 12.50 9.88 5.47
CA THR A 306 12.35 11.30 5.77
C THR A 306 13.72 11.96 5.91
N PRO A 307 13.88 13.24 5.53
CA PRO A 307 15.07 14.02 5.85
C PRO A 307 15.11 14.49 7.32
N LYS A 308 14.01 14.33 8.08
CA LYS A 308 13.80 14.83 9.44
C LYS A 308 13.58 13.66 10.42
N LEU A 309 14.46 12.66 10.40
CA LEU A 309 14.29 11.41 11.16
C LEU A 309 14.03 11.65 12.65
N GLN A 310 14.82 12.52 13.29
CA GLN A 310 14.67 12.83 14.72
C GLN A 310 13.31 13.43 15.06
N MET A 311 12.80 14.34 14.22
CA MET A 311 11.47 14.93 14.41
C MET A 311 10.37 13.87 14.36
N VAL A 312 10.43 12.96 13.39
CA VAL A 312 9.44 11.88 13.27
C VAL A 312 9.55 10.92 14.46
N TYR A 313 10.77 10.60 14.90
CA TYR A 313 11.02 9.80 16.08
C TYR A 313 10.35 10.38 17.33
N ASP A 314 10.58 11.67 17.62
CA ASP A 314 10.02 12.35 18.79
C ASP A 314 8.49 12.42 18.72
N LEU A 315 7.93 12.67 17.53
CA LEU A 315 6.48 12.72 17.33
C LEU A 315 5.82 11.35 17.52
N VAL A 316 6.42 10.27 17.04
CA VAL A 316 5.91 8.91 17.27
C VAL A 316 5.93 8.58 18.76
N GLN A 317 7.00 8.91 19.49
CA GLN A 317 7.06 8.70 20.94
C GLN A 317 6.02 9.54 21.70
N LYS A 318 5.76 10.77 21.24
CA LYS A 318 4.72 11.64 21.82
C LYS A 318 3.31 11.05 21.69
N GLN A 319 3.07 10.18 20.71
CA GLN A 319 1.83 9.41 20.57
C GLN A 319 1.74 8.21 21.54
N GLY A 320 2.74 8.02 22.42
CA GLY A 320 2.82 6.86 23.32
C GLY A 320 3.22 5.57 22.60
N ILE A 321 3.67 5.65 21.34
CA ILE A 321 4.08 4.50 20.55
C ILE A 321 5.53 4.15 20.89
N LYS A 322 5.77 2.88 21.24
CA LYS A 322 7.11 2.37 21.54
C LYS A 322 7.95 2.28 20.26
N THR A 323 9.16 2.83 20.31
CA THR A 323 10.15 2.79 19.23
C THR A 323 11.38 1.98 19.62
N SER A 324 12.11 1.44 18.65
CA SER A 324 13.53 1.09 18.82
C SER A 324 14.35 2.38 19.04
N LYS A 325 15.62 2.27 19.40
CA LYS A 325 16.54 3.42 19.25
C LYS A 325 16.76 3.72 17.77
N ILE A 326 17.19 4.95 17.46
CA ILE A 326 17.74 5.25 16.13
C ILE A 326 19.09 4.55 16.00
N LEU A 327 19.18 3.62 15.05
CA LEU A 327 20.35 2.79 14.78
C LEU A 327 20.59 2.70 13.26
N LYS A 328 21.71 2.11 12.85
CA LYS A 328 21.98 1.82 11.44
C LYS A 328 21.23 0.59 10.99
N ASN A 329 20.38 0.65 9.98
CA ASN A 329 19.72 -0.53 9.41
C ASN A 329 20.70 -1.45 8.64
N GLU A 330 20.19 -2.47 7.97
CA GLU A 330 20.97 -3.45 7.21
C GLU A 330 21.83 -2.78 6.12
N PHE A 331 21.36 -1.66 5.57
CA PHE A 331 22.04 -0.88 4.52
C PHE A 331 22.83 0.32 5.07
N LYS A 332 23.10 0.36 6.39
CA LYS A 332 23.84 1.44 7.07
C LYS A 332 23.15 2.82 7.02
N GLU A 333 21.85 2.85 6.81
CA GLU A 333 21.02 4.05 6.88
C GLU A 333 20.56 4.25 8.34
N ASN A 334 20.54 5.50 8.84
CA ASN A 334 19.94 5.73 10.16
C ASN A 334 18.45 5.42 10.09
N ALA A 335 17.94 4.65 11.04
CA ALA A 335 16.54 4.25 11.06
C ALA A 335 16.07 3.91 12.48
N PHE A 336 14.77 3.95 12.69
CA PHE A 336 14.13 3.34 13.84
C PHE A 336 12.91 2.54 13.41
N VAL A 337 12.44 1.66 14.28
CA VAL A 337 11.29 0.79 14.04
C VAL A 337 10.22 1.02 15.10
N PHE A 338 8.96 0.92 14.71
CA PHE A 338 7.83 0.89 15.63
C PHE A 338 6.68 0.04 15.08
N VAL A 339 5.75 -0.30 15.97
CA VAL A 339 4.47 -0.95 15.61
C VAL A 339 3.35 0.00 16.02
N GLY A 340 2.50 0.37 15.06
CA GLY A 340 1.36 1.24 15.32
C GLY A 340 0.24 0.53 16.07
N PRO A 341 -0.72 1.27 16.67
CA PRO A 341 -1.88 0.69 17.34
C PRO A 341 -2.81 -0.10 16.37
N ASP A 342 -2.67 0.11 15.06
CA ASP A 342 -3.35 -0.65 14.01
C ASP A 342 -2.71 -2.03 13.73
N GLY A 343 -1.52 -2.30 14.30
CA GLY A 343 -0.76 -3.53 14.12
C GLY A 343 0.24 -3.51 12.97
N ALA A 344 0.26 -2.49 12.11
CA ALA A 344 1.29 -2.34 11.10
C ALA A 344 2.65 -1.99 11.73
N ALA A 345 3.69 -2.62 11.21
CA ALA A 345 5.07 -2.34 11.59
C ALA A 345 5.77 -1.47 10.54
N TRP A 346 6.56 -0.50 11.01
CA TRP A 346 7.22 0.51 10.19
C TRP A 346 8.70 0.63 10.54
N GLN A 347 9.56 0.71 9.52
CA GLN A 347 10.91 1.25 9.63
C GLN A 347 10.93 2.66 9.02
N ILE A 348 11.33 3.66 9.81
CA ILE A 348 11.51 5.03 9.31
C ILE A 348 13.00 5.24 9.06
N ILE A 349 13.37 5.63 7.84
CA ILE A 349 14.74 5.73 7.37
C ILE A 349 15.12 7.20 7.15
N GLU A 350 16.30 7.61 7.59
CA GLU A 350 16.84 8.92 7.26
C GLU A 350 17.34 8.93 5.81
N ARG A 351 16.75 9.80 5.00
CA ARG A 351 17.18 10.01 3.62
C ARG A 351 16.89 11.43 3.18
N GLN A 352 17.89 12.10 2.62
CA GLN A 352 17.78 13.48 2.15
C GLN A 352 17.17 13.56 0.76
N GLU A 353 17.66 12.75 -0.18
CA GLU A 353 17.24 12.82 -1.57
C GLU A 353 17.15 11.43 -2.23
N SER A 354 16.41 11.39 -3.33
CA SER A 354 16.31 10.25 -4.23
C SER A 354 16.63 10.72 -5.65
N GLN A 355 17.17 9.82 -6.49
CA GLN A 355 17.49 10.16 -7.87
C GLN A 355 16.20 10.41 -8.67
N HIS A 356 15.20 9.55 -8.47
CA HIS A 356 13.86 9.73 -9.02
C HIS A 356 13.05 10.70 -8.16
N LYS A 357 12.79 11.90 -8.70
CA LYS A 357 11.94 12.91 -8.04
C LYS A 357 10.48 12.45 -8.00
N PRO A 358 9.88 12.21 -6.82
CA PRO A 358 8.48 11.81 -6.74
C PRO A 358 7.52 12.91 -7.19
N SER A 359 6.42 12.52 -7.81
CA SER A 359 5.31 13.45 -8.07
C SER A 359 4.58 13.79 -6.77
N THR A 360 4.30 15.07 -6.55
CA THR A 360 3.56 15.56 -5.37
C THR A 360 2.13 16.02 -5.70
N LYS A 361 1.78 15.99 -6.98
CA LYS A 361 0.46 16.41 -7.49
C LYS A 361 -0.15 15.32 -8.35
N LEU A 362 -1.45 15.13 -8.17
CA LEU A 362 -2.22 14.19 -8.98
C LEU A 362 -2.62 14.88 -10.29
N GLU A 363 -2.01 14.48 -11.40
CA GLU A 363 -2.27 15.05 -12.72
C GLU A 363 -2.75 13.96 -13.68
N PHE A 364 -3.92 14.19 -14.28
CA PHE A 364 -4.55 13.27 -15.21
C PHE A 364 -4.23 13.67 -16.65
N THR A 365 -3.79 12.68 -17.44
CA THR A 365 -3.71 12.83 -18.90
C THR A 365 -4.73 11.90 -19.54
N PHE A 366 -5.76 12.48 -20.15
CA PHE A 366 -6.74 11.70 -20.92
C PHE A 366 -6.13 11.29 -22.26
N LEU A 367 -6.21 10.00 -22.55
CA LEU A 367 -5.74 9.47 -23.83
C LEU A 367 -6.75 9.84 -24.91
N LYS A 368 -6.28 10.10 -26.13
CA LYS A 368 -7.18 10.35 -27.26
C LYS A 368 -8.02 9.10 -27.49
N ASN A 369 -9.32 9.22 -27.22
CA ASN A 369 -10.32 8.23 -27.54
C ASN A 369 -10.71 8.38 -29.01
#